data_AF-A0A3A9A3H8-F1
#
_entry.id   AF-A0A3A9A3H8-F1
#
_cell.length_a   1.000
_cell.length_b   1.000
_cell.length_c   1.000
_cell.angle_alpha   90.00
_cell.angle_beta   90.00
_cell.angle_gamma   90.00
#
_symmetry.space_group_name_H-M   'P 1'
#
loop_
_entity.id
_entity.type
_entity.pdbx_description
1 polymer ?
#
loop_
_entity_poly.entity_id
_entity_poly.type
_entity_poly.pdbx_seq_one_letter_code
_entity_poly.pdbx_strand_id
1 'polypeptide(L)'
;MGRHALLSASSSHRWLACPPSARLCENYEDTGSEYAQQGTDAHSLCEHKLKLSLGMDTSDPTEGLAFYDEEMEECACGYAEYVLSLVEKAKRECKDPVVLIEQRLDFSRYVEEGFGTGDCVIIADGTLYIIDYKHGKGVEVSAEGNPQMMLYALGALELFDGIYDIGAVRMAIYQPRRENVSVYAMAKDELLQWAKGELSEKAKLAYAGEGEFCAGEHCRFCKAKAVCRKRAEYNLELAKYDFEMPATLEDDEIAAILVKADELAAWAADVKEFALQQALSGVKYAGFKVVEGRSNRKYTDEDAVADTVKKAGFDPYEPKLLGITAMEKLLGKKKFAEILKGLVEKPQGKPALVPESDKRPEMNTAQEDFKED
;
A
#
# COMPACT_ATOMS: atom_id res chain seq x y z
N MET A 1 -6.24 30.40 13.90
CA MET A 1 -6.29 29.05 13.31
C MET A 1 -7.59 28.39 13.71
N GLY A 2 -8.49 28.19 12.75
CA GLY A 2 -9.75 27.50 13.00
C GLY A 2 -9.49 26.07 13.44
N ARG A 3 -10.26 25.58 14.42
CA ARG A 3 -10.23 24.17 14.83
C ARG A 3 -10.68 23.35 13.62
N HIS A 4 -9.81 22.55 13.01
CA HIS A 4 -10.22 21.63 11.94
C HIS A 4 -10.77 20.35 12.57
N ALA A 5 -11.90 19.85 12.07
CA ALA A 5 -12.39 18.53 12.44
C ALA A 5 -11.38 17.46 12.02
N LEU A 6 -11.16 16.46 12.88
CA LEU A 6 -10.30 15.31 12.57
C LEU A 6 -10.70 14.65 11.24
N LEU A 7 -12.01 14.49 11.06
CA LEU A 7 -12.64 13.94 9.85
C LEU A 7 -13.22 15.08 9.01
N SER A 8 -12.37 15.99 8.55
CA SER A 8 -12.81 17.10 7.69
C SER A 8 -13.37 16.60 6.36
N ALA A 9 -14.34 17.33 5.80
CA ALA A 9 -14.91 17.01 4.49
C ALA A 9 -13.84 17.03 3.37
N SER A 10 -12.93 18.00 3.41
CA SER A 10 -11.84 18.14 2.43
C SER A 10 -10.83 16.98 2.45
N SER A 11 -10.76 16.20 3.54
CA SER A 11 -9.91 15.01 3.64
C SER A 11 -10.70 13.70 3.56
N SER A 12 -11.99 13.75 3.26
CA SER A 12 -12.91 12.60 3.25
C SER A 12 -12.51 11.47 2.33
N HIS A 13 -12.05 11.76 1.13
CA HIS A 13 -11.48 10.74 0.25
C HIS A 13 -10.39 9.90 0.93
N ARG A 14 -9.56 10.51 1.79
CA ARG A 14 -8.47 9.82 2.48
C ARG A 14 -8.98 8.95 3.62
N TRP A 15 -9.77 9.49 4.54
CA TRP A 15 -10.22 8.73 5.71
C TRP A 15 -11.35 7.74 5.39
N LEU A 16 -12.09 7.90 4.28
CA LEU A 16 -13.00 6.87 3.78
C LEU A 16 -12.25 5.71 3.10
N ALA A 17 -11.17 5.99 2.39
CA ALA A 17 -10.39 4.95 1.72
C ALA A 17 -9.45 4.21 2.70
N CYS A 18 -8.89 4.93 3.66
CA CYS A 18 -7.91 4.43 4.63
C CYS A 18 -8.24 5.01 6.02
N PRO A 19 -9.23 4.44 6.73
CA PRO A 19 -9.70 4.96 8.03
C PRO A 19 -8.60 5.25 9.07
N PRO A 20 -7.63 4.34 9.34
CA PRO A 20 -6.62 4.60 10.36
C PRO A 20 -5.66 5.74 9.99
N SER A 21 -5.65 6.19 8.73
CA SER A 21 -4.84 7.34 8.31
C SER A 21 -5.24 8.66 8.97
N ALA A 22 -6.49 8.80 9.44
CA ALA A 22 -6.97 10.00 10.11
C ALA A 22 -6.16 10.27 11.39
N ARG A 23 -6.12 9.29 12.29
CA ARG A 23 -5.32 9.34 13.53
C ARG A 23 -3.82 9.31 13.28
N LEU A 24 -3.36 8.54 12.28
CA LEU A 24 -1.93 8.53 11.93
C LEU A 24 -1.44 9.93 11.55
N CYS A 25 -2.23 10.72 10.81
CA CYS A 25 -1.86 12.05 10.38
C CYS A 25 -1.79 13.09 11.52
N GLU A 26 -2.38 12.84 12.69
CA GLU A 26 -2.27 13.76 13.85
C GLU A 26 -0.82 13.88 14.36
N ASN A 27 0.01 12.87 14.13
CA ASN A 27 1.42 12.84 14.54
C ASN A 27 2.34 13.67 13.61
N TYR A 28 1.78 14.34 12.61
CA TYR A 28 2.55 15.07 11.60
C TYR A 28 2.04 16.50 11.50
N GLU A 29 2.97 17.45 11.55
CA GLU A 29 2.66 18.87 11.40
C GLU A 29 2.07 19.16 10.00
N ASP A 30 1.12 20.09 9.97
CA ASP A 30 0.65 20.66 8.71
C ASP A 30 1.59 21.78 8.29
N THR A 31 2.65 21.43 7.57
CA THR A 31 3.47 22.43 6.89
C THR A 31 2.66 22.88 5.68
N GLY A 32 1.87 23.95 5.84
CA GLY A 32 1.14 24.56 4.74
C GLY A 32 2.04 24.79 3.52
N SER A 33 1.44 24.85 2.33
CA SER A 33 2.18 25.10 1.09
C SER A 33 1.73 26.41 0.47
N GLU A 34 2.59 27.00 -0.38
CA GLU A 34 2.22 28.18 -1.17
C GLU A 34 0.95 27.92 -1.98
N TYR A 35 0.76 26.71 -2.51
CA TYR A 35 -0.47 26.30 -3.19
C TYR A 35 -1.72 26.34 -2.30
N ALA A 36 -1.58 25.98 -1.01
CA ALA A 36 -2.69 26.05 -0.06
C ALA A 36 -3.04 27.51 0.29
N GLN A 37 -2.03 28.39 0.40
CA GLN A 37 -2.24 29.81 0.62
C GLN A 37 -2.86 30.48 -0.62
N GLN A 38 -2.34 30.20 -1.83
CA GLN A 38 -2.92 30.68 -3.08
C GLN A 38 -4.39 30.25 -3.22
N GLY A 39 -4.72 29.02 -2.81
CA GLY A 39 -6.10 28.56 -2.74
C GLY A 39 -6.94 29.42 -1.79
N THR A 40 -6.45 29.66 -0.57
CA THR A 40 -7.15 30.49 0.44
C THR A 40 -7.41 31.91 -0.04
N ASP A 41 -6.43 32.53 -0.67
CA ASP A 41 -6.55 33.86 -1.27
C ASP A 41 -7.62 33.88 -2.38
N ALA A 42 -7.61 32.86 -3.24
CA ALA A 42 -8.57 32.72 -4.32
C ALA A 42 -10.02 32.50 -3.82
N HIS A 43 -10.22 31.70 -2.76
CA HIS A 43 -11.55 31.54 -2.13
C HIS A 43 -12.04 32.87 -1.55
N SER A 44 -11.16 33.64 -0.89
CA SER A 44 -11.51 34.94 -0.31
C SER A 44 -11.96 35.93 -1.40
N LEU A 45 -11.27 35.93 -2.56
CA LEU A 45 -11.67 36.73 -3.70
C LEU A 45 -12.99 36.24 -4.32
N CYS A 46 -13.18 34.92 -4.46
CA CYS A 46 -14.43 34.32 -4.96
C CYS A 46 -15.64 34.69 -4.09
N GLU A 47 -15.50 34.59 -2.77
CA GLU A 47 -16.51 35.03 -1.81
C GLU A 47 -16.87 36.50 -2.04
N HIS A 48 -15.86 37.37 -2.14
CA HIS A 48 -16.06 38.80 -2.36
C HIS A 48 -16.82 39.09 -3.67
N LYS A 49 -16.35 38.55 -4.80
CA LYS A 49 -16.98 38.78 -6.11
C LYS A 49 -18.42 38.29 -6.14
N LEU A 50 -18.69 37.10 -5.59
CA LEU A 50 -20.04 36.54 -5.56
C LEU A 50 -20.98 37.37 -4.69
N LYS A 51 -20.56 37.78 -3.48
CA LYS A 51 -21.34 38.68 -2.62
C LYS A 51 -21.67 39.99 -3.32
N LEU A 52 -20.67 40.60 -3.96
CA LEU A 52 -20.84 41.84 -4.73
C LEU A 52 -21.87 41.67 -5.85
N SER A 53 -21.78 40.60 -6.63
CA SER A 53 -22.73 40.33 -7.72
C SER A 53 -24.16 40.06 -7.25
N LEU A 54 -24.35 39.57 -6.03
CA LEU A 54 -25.66 39.36 -5.41
C LEU A 54 -26.18 40.58 -4.66
N GLY A 55 -25.41 41.70 -4.64
CA GLY A 55 -25.77 42.91 -3.90
C GLY A 55 -25.68 42.76 -2.38
N MET A 56 -24.87 41.81 -1.89
CA MET A 56 -24.59 41.60 -0.48
C MET A 56 -23.42 42.47 -0.02
N ASP A 57 -23.42 42.86 1.26
CA ASP A 57 -22.31 43.59 1.86
C ASP A 57 -21.03 42.74 1.87
N THR A 58 -19.94 43.33 1.42
CA THR A 58 -18.62 42.69 1.36
C THR A 58 -17.52 43.75 1.36
N SER A 59 -16.29 43.36 1.71
CA SER A 59 -15.10 44.21 1.62
C SER A 59 -14.12 43.58 0.63
N ASP A 60 -13.48 44.41 -0.20
CA ASP A 60 -12.51 43.94 -1.18
C ASP A 60 -11.25 43.40 -0.46
N PRO A 61 -10.92 42.10 -0.58
CA PRO A 61 -9.80 41.51 0.12
C PRO A 61 -8.46 41.74 -0.60
N THR A 62 -8.45 42.31 -1.82
CA THR A 62 -7.31 42.30 -2.76
C THR A 62 -6.01 42.79 -2.14
N GLU A 63 -6.02 43.88 -1.36
CA GLU A 63 -4.81 44.43 -0.72
C GLU A 63 -4.15 43.47 0.29
N GLY A 64 -4.91 42.53 0.85
CA GLY A 64 -4.44 41.57 1.84
C GLY A 64 -4.04 40.21 1.28
N LEU A 65 -4.23 39.96 -0.01
CA LEU A 65 -3.93 38.69 -0.65
C LEU A 65 -2.43 38.58 -0.97
N ALA A 66 -1.81 37.46 -0.61
CA ALA A 66 -0.39 37.23 -0.85
C ALA A 66 -0.10 36.82 -2.30
N PHE A 67 -1.06 36.19 -2.98
CA PHE A 67 -0.89 35.61 -4.32
C PHE A 67 -1.82 36.20 -5.38
N TYR A 68 -2.37 37.40 -5.17
CA TYR A 68 -3.27 38.04 -6.14
C TYR A 68 -2.57 38.30 -7.48
N ASP A 69 -3.23 37.89 -8.56
CA ASP A 69 -2.88 38.16 -9.95
C ASP A 69 -4.12 38.23 -10.85
N GLU A 70 -3.93 38.58 -12.12
CA GLU A 70 -5.02 38.71 -13.10
C GLU A 70 -5.73 37.36 -13.38
N GLU A 71 -4.99 36.24 -13.39
CA GLU A 71 -5.58 34.89 -13.55
C GLU A 71 -6.54 34.58 -12.40
N MET A 72 -6.17 34.91 -11.16
CA MET A 72 -7.00 34.72 -9.97
C MET A 72 -8.27 35.58 -10.02
N GLU A 73 -8.15 36.84 -10.44
CA GLU A 73 -9.27 37.76 -10.64
C GLU A 73 -10.25 37.24 -11.69
N GLU A 74 -9.76 36.80 -12.86
CA GLU A 74 -10.58 36.18 -13.91
C GLU A 74 -11.29 34.91 -13.42
N CYS A 75 -10.57 34.05 -12.69
CA CYS A 75 -11.13 32.83 -12.11
C CYS A 75 -12.27 33.13 -11.11
N ALA A 76 -12.08 34.14 -10.24
CA ALA A 76 -13.07 34.53 -9.25
C ALA A 76 -14.32 35.17 -9.89
N CYS A 77 -14.13 36.02 -10.92
CA CYS A 77 -15.23 36.57 -11.71
C CYS A 77 -16.02 35.47 -12.41
N GLY A 78 -15.34 34.53 -13.09
CA GLY A 78 -15.99 33.40 -13.75
C GLY A 78 -16.75 32.49 -12.79
N TYR A 79 -16.22 32.26 -11.59
CA TYR A 79 -16.93 31.54 -10.53
C TYR A 79 -18.23 32.25 -10.13
N ALA A 80 -18.17 33.56 -9.90
CA ALA A 80 -19.36 34.35 -9.56
C ALA A 80 -20.42 34.28 -10.67
N GLU A 81 -20.02 34.45 -11.93
CA GLU A 81 -20.92 34.33 -13.09
C GLU A 81 -21.57 32.94 -13.19
N TYR A 82 -20.80 31.88 -12.99
CA TYR A 82 -21.31 30.51 -12.99
C TYR A 82 -22.36 30.31 -11.90
N VAL A 83 -22.08 30.74 -10.66
CA VAL A 83 -23.01 30.62 -9.55
C VAL A 83 -24.28 31.45 -9.80
N LEU A 84 -24.16 32.69 -10.29
CA LEU A 84 -25.31 33.51 -10.64
C LEU A 84 -26.22 32.83 -11.66
N SER A 85 -25.64 32.14 -12.65
CA SER A 85 -26.43 31.39 -13.65
C SER A 85 -27.28 30.29 -13.00
N LEU A 86 -26.78 29.64 -11.94
CA LEU A 86 -27.51 28.63 -11.17
C LEU A 86 -28.58 29.28 -10.28
N VAL A 87 -28.28 30.43 -9.68
CA VAL A 87 -29.26 31.21 -8.90
C VAL A 87 -30.44 31.62 -9.78
N GLU A 88 -30.18 32.13 -10.99
CA GLU A 88 -31.22 32.50 -11.93
C GLU A 88 -32.04 31.29 -12.41
N LYS A 89 -31.42 30.12 -12.52
CA LYS A 89 -32.16 28.87 -12.77
C LYS A 89 -33.06 28.51 -11.58
N ALA A 90 -32.53 28.55 -10.36
CA ALA A 90 -33.27 28.24 -9.14
C ALA A 90 -34.48 29.17 -8.96
N LYS A 91 -34.35 30.47 -9.26
CA LYS A 91 -35.45 31.46 -9.22
C LYS A 91 -36.60 31.18 -10.21
N ARG A 92 -36.37 30.38 -11.25
CA ARG A 92 -37.43 29.97 -12.20
C ARG A 92 -38.26 28.81 -11.65
N GLU A 93 -37.65 27.98 -10.80
CA GLU A 93 -38.23 26.74 -10.29
C GLU A 93 -38.79 26.93 -8.86
N CYS A 94 -38.21 27.86 -8.10
CA CYS A 94 -38.58 28.21 -6.73
C CYS A 94 -38.80 29.72 -6.61
N LYS A 95 -39.82 30.13 -5.85
CA LYS A 95 -40.19 31.55 -5.68
C LYS A 95 -39.20 32.31 -4.80
N ASP A 96 -38.62 31.63 -3.82
CA ASP A 96 -37.78 32.18 -2.76
C ASP A 96 -36.53 31.31 -2.51
N PRO A 97 -35.66 31.15 -3.53
CA PRO A 97 -34.41 30.45 -3.34
C PRO A 97 -33.49 31.25 -2.40
N VAL A 98 -32.76 30.55 -1.55
CA VAL A 98 -31.80 31.12 -0.61
C VAL A 98 -30.40 30.81 -1.09
N VAL A 99 -29.52 31.82 -1.09
CA VAL A 99 -28.11 31.68 -1.42
C VAL A 99 -27.28 31.94 -0.17
N LEU A 100 -26.47 30.97 0.23
CA LEU A 100 -25.54 31.07 1.35
C LEU A 100 -24.11 30.96 0.80
N ILE A 101 -23.20 31.77 1.34
CA ILE A 101 -21.80 31.87 0.91
C ILE A 101 -20.93 31.70 2.14
N GLU A 102 -19.86 30.90 2.03
CA GLU A 102 -19.00 30.51 3.16
C GLU A 102 -19.80 29.95 4.34
N GLN A 103 -20.79 29.12 4.03
CA GLN A 103 -21.72 28.58 5.03
C GLN A 103 -21.05 27.45 5.80
N ARG A 104 -21.09 27.51 7.13
CA ARG A 104 -20.74 26.38 8.00
C ARG A 104 -21.79 25.27 7.85
N LEU A 105 -21.36 24.08 7.44
CA LEU A 105 -22.19 22.91 7.20
C LEU A 105 -21.85 21.84 8.23
N ASP A 106 -22.79 21.56 9.12
CA ASP A 106 -22.64 20.61 10.21
C ASP A 106 -23.24 19.26 9.82
N PHE A 107 -22.38 18.25 9.69
CA PHE A 107 -22.77 16.87 9.38
C PHE A 107 -22.45 15.94 10.55
N SER A 108 -22.36 16.49 11.77
CA SER A 108 -21.94 15.77 12.98
C SER A 108 -22.87 14.63 13.37
N ARG A 109 -24.11 14.66 12.87
CA ARG A 109 -25.07 13.56 12.96
C ARG A 109 -24.53 12.23 12.43
N TYR A 110 -23.69 12.27 11.39
CA TYR A 110 -23.17 11.07 10.71
C TYR A 110 -21.68 10.83 10.97
N VAL A 111 -20.92 11.89 11.23
CA VAL A 111 -19.47 11.88 11.43
C VAL A 111 -19.14 12.65 12.70
N GLU A 112 -18.53 12.02 13.69
CA GLU A 112 -18.27 12.67 14.98
C GLU A 112 -17.42 13.95 14.84
N GLU A 113 -17.89 15.05 15.42
CA GLU A 113 -17.34 16.42 15.26
C GLU A 113 -17.22 16.90 13.80
N GLY A 114 -17.94 16.27 12.88
CA GLY A 114 -17.86 16.53 11.44
C GLY A 114 -18.53 17.83 11.03
N PHE A 115 -17.74 18.75 10.47
CA PHE A 115 -18.25 19.93 9.79
C PHE A 115 -17.29 20.38 8.68
N GLY A 116 -17.76 21.31 7.86
CA GLY A 116 -16.91 22.09 6.96
C GLY A 116 -17.55 23.42 6.59
N THR A 117 -16.94 24.09 5.62
CA THR A 117 -17.43 25.35 5.06
C THR A 117 -17.70 25.11 3.58
N GLY A 118 -18.93 25.30 3.15
CA GLY A 118 -19.29 25.26 1.73
C GLY A 118 -19.15 26.66 1.12
N ASP A 119 -18.48 26.75 -0.02
CA ASP A 119 -18.22 28.04 -0.67
C ASP A 119 -19.51 28.71 -1.11
N CYS A 120 -20.40 27.95 -1.78
CA CYS A 120 -21.76 28.41 -2.06
C CYS A 120 -22.79 27.28 -1.97
N VAL A 121 -23.92 27.58 -1.32
CA VAL A 121 -25.08 26.70 -1.22
C VAL A 121 -26.30 27.46 -1.74
N ILE A 122 -27.02 26.88 -2.70
CA ILE A 122 -28.30 27.43 -3.19
C ILE A 122 -29.40 26.45 -2.81
N ILE A 123 -30.38 26.93 -2.05
CA ILE A 123 -31.50 26.12 -1.57
C ILE A 123 -32.75 26.56 -2.33
N ALA A 124 -33.43 25.60 -2.94
CA ALA A 124 -34.66 25.81 -3.69
C ALA A 124 -35.54 24.56 -3.54
N ASP A 125 -36.86 24.72 -3.71
CA ASP A 125 -37.76 23.57 -3.79
C ASP A 125 -37.30 22.61 -4.90
N GLY A 126 -37.37 21.31 -4.62
CA GLY A 126 -36.91 20.23 -5.48
C GLY A 126 -35.40 20.00 -5.43
N THR A 127 -34.57 21.02 -5.55
CA THR A 127 -33.11 20.86 -5.72
C THR A 127 -32.28 21.72 -4.77
N LEU A 128 -31.39 21.08 -4.00
CA LEU A 128 -30.30 21.70 -3.26
C LEU A 128 -29.03 21.72 -4.12
N TYR A 129 -28.38 22.88 -4.25
CA TYR A 129 -27.13 23.03 -4.98
C TYR A 129 -25.97 23.25 -4.00
N ILE A 130 -24.90 22.47 -4.15
CA ILE A 130 -23.62 22.69 -3.47
C ILE A 130 -22.59 23.01 -4.54
N ILE A 131 -21.93 24.16 -4.43
CA ILE A 131 -20.90 24.59 -5.37
C ILE A 131 -19.60 24.79 -4.58
N ASP A 132 -18.54 24.13 -5.02
CA ASP A 132 -17.21 24.20 -4.44
C ASP A 132 -16.21 24.66 -5.52
N TYR A 133 -15.46 25.70 -5.19
CA TYR A 133 -14.42 26.27 -6.01
C TYR A 133 -13.11 25.53 -5.76
N LYS A 134 -12.39 25.20 -6.83
CA LYS A 134 -11.04 24.61 -6.75
C LYS A 134 -10.06 25.43 -7.56
N HIS A 135 -9.09 26.03 -6.87
CA HIS A 135 -8.06 26.83 -7.53
C HIS A 135 -6.86 26.01 -8.04
N GLY A 136 -6.61 24.81 -7.52
CA GLY A 136 -5.41 24.04 -7.86
C GLY A 136 -5.35 23.60 -9.33
N LYS A 137 -4.17 23.67 -9.96
CA LYS A 137 -3.93 23.23 -11.36
C LYS A 137 -3.48 21.76 -11.49
N GLY A 138 -2.85 21.22 -10.43
CA GLY A 138 -2.14 19.94 -10.49
C GLY A 138 -3.02 18.69 -10.47
N VAL A 139 -4.30 18.79 -10.09
CA VAL A 139 -5.22 17.65 -9.96
C VAL A 139 -6.58 18.08 -10.43
N GLU A 140 -7.15 17.36 -11.38
CA GLU A 140 -8.55 17.53 -11.72
C GLU A 140 -9.43 16.98 -10.61
N VAL A 141 -10.47 17.72 -10.24
CA VAL A 141 -11.39 17.28 -9.18
C VAL A 141 -12.77 17.02 -9.79
N SER A 142 -13.24 15.78 -9.69
CA SER A 142 -14.57 15.36 -10.16
C SER A 142 -15.61 15.53 -9.06
N ALA A 143 -16.82 15.95 -9.44
CA ALA A 143 -17.99 15.97 -8.55
C ALA A 143 -18.65 14.59 -8.41
N GLU A 144 -18.38 13.67 -9.35
CA GLU A 144 -18.98 12.34 -9.37
C GLU A 144 -18.61 11.52 -8.13
N GLY A 145 -19.63 11.17 -7.33
CA GLY A 145 -19.44 10.43 -6.08
C GLY A 145 -18.49 11.11 -5.09
N ASN A 146 -18.32 12.43 -5.16
CA ASN A 146 -17.34 13.13 -4.35
C ASN A 146 -17.79 13.24 -2.88
N PRO A 147 -17.14 12.56 -1.92
CA PRO A 147 -17.54 12.55 -0.52
C PRO A 147 -17.45 13.92 0.15
N GLN A 148 -16.56 14.84 -0.27
CA GLN A 148 -16.53 16.20 0.27
C GLN A 148 -17.86 16.89 -0.04
N MET A 149 -18.28 16.85 -1.31
CA MET A 149 -19.51 17.46 -1.78
C MET A 149 -20.74 16.83 -1.14
N MET A 150 -20.75 15.50 -1.00
CA MET A 150 -21.82 14.77 -0.35
C MET A 150 -21.95 15.12 1.14
N LEU A 151 -20.83 15.29 1.85
CA LEU A 151 -20.83 15.75 3.25
C LEU A 151 -21.37 17.18 3.39
N TYR A 152 -21.03 18.07 2.47
CA TYR A 152 -21.60 19.42 2.41
C TYR A 152 -23.10 19.38 2.15
N ALA A 153 -23.55 18.55 1.21
CA ALA A 153 -24.98 18.35 0.97
C ALA A 153 -25.71 17.85 2.22
N LEU A 154 -25.13 16.89 2.97
CA LEU A 154 -25.69 16.43 4.24
C LEU A 154 -25.81 17.57 5.26
N GLY A 155 -24.75 18.35 5.44
CA GLY A 155 -24.79 19.47 6.39
C GLY A 155 -25.76 20.57 5.99
N ALA A 156 -25.98 20.79 4.69
CA ALA A 156 -26.98 21.73 4.21
C ALA A 156 -28.42 21.21 4.40
N LEU A 157 -28.65 19.91 4.23
CA LEU A 157 -29.95 19.28 4.51
C LEU A 157 -30.32 19.41 6.00
N GLU A 158 -29.38 19.21 6.93
CA GLU A 158 -29.67 19.36 8.37
C GLU A 158 -30.16 20.77 8.74
N LEU A 159 -29.81 21.80 7.97
CA LEU A 159 -30.24 23.18 8.21
C LEU A 159 -31.62 23.50 7.61
N PHE A 160 -32.00 22.88 6.50
CA PHE A 160 -33.13 23.38 5.66
C PHE A 160 -34.15 22.32 5.22
N ASP A 161 -33.94 21.04 5.49
CA ASP A 161 -34.84 19.96 5.04
C ASP A 161 -36.26 20.03 5.63
N GLY A 162 -36.42 20.72 6.77
CA GLY A 162 -37.74 20.98 7.36
C GLY A 162 -38.46 22.21 6.79
N ILE A 163 -37.80 22.98 5.91
CA ILE A 163 -38.30 24.26 5.37
C ILE A 163 -38.60 24.12 3.87
N TYR A 164 -37.73 23.46 3.13
CA TYR A 164 -37.84 23.24 1.68
C TYR A 164 -38.10 21.77 1.36
N ASP A 165 -38.93 21.50 0.34
CA ASP A 165 -39.16 20.14 -0.14
C ASP A 165 -38.04 19.72 -1.10
N ILE A 166 -36.93 19.22 -0.55
CA ILE A 166 -35.74 18.86 -1.32
C ILE A 166 -35.82 17.38 -1.72
N GLY A 167 -35.89 17.10 -3.03
CA GLY A 167 -35.87 15.75 -3.59
C GLY A 167 -34.51 15.32 -4.16
N ALA A 168 -33.70 16.27 -4.61
CA ALA A 168 -32.42 16.02 -5.25
C ALA A 168 -31.33 16.98 -4.75
N VAL A 169 -30.09 16.51 -4.79
CA VAL A 169 -28.91 17.34 -4.55
C VAL A 169 -28.09 17.42 -5.83
N ARG A 170 -27.61 18.61 -6.17
CA ARG A 170 -26.75 18.88 -7.32
C ARG A 170 -25.44 19.50 -6.83
N MET A 171 -24.36 18.77 -7.00
CA MET A 171 -23.03 19.14 -6.55
C MET A 171 -22.19 19.55 -7.75
N ALA A 172 -21.62 20.75 -7.72
CA ALA A 172 -20.77 21.28 -8.76
C ALA A 172 -19.39 21.61 -8.22
N ILE A 173 -18.37 21.13 -8.92
CA ILE A 173 -16.98 21.56 -8.71
C ILE A 173 -16.60 22.49 -9.85
N TYR A 174 -16.21 23.71 -9.51
CA TYR A 174 -15.77 24.72 -10.46
C TYR A 174 -14.25 24.92 -10.36
N GLN A 175 -13.52 24.47 -11.39
CA GLN A 175 -12.06 24.45 -11.42
C GLN A 175 -11.54 25.15 -12.69
N PRO A 176 -11.53 26.49 -12.72
CA PRO A 176 -11.35 27.27 -13.95
C PRO A 176 -9.95 27.12 -14.56
N ARG A 177 -8.90 26.97 -13.75
CA ARG A 177 -7.51 26.81 -14.22
C ARG A 177 -7.22 25.49 -14.95
N ARG A 178 -8.21 24.60 -14.99
CA ARG A 178 -8.23 23.36 -15.78
C ARG A 178 -9.38 23.32 -16.78
N GLU A 179 -10.11 24.42 -16.96
CA GLU A 179 -11.32 24.47 -17.78
C GLU A 179 -12.35 23.39 -17.40
N ASN A 180 -12.39 23.02 -16.11
CA ASN A 180 -13.19 21.91 -15.62
C ASN A 180 -14.37 22.43 -14.79
N VAL A 181 -15.58 22.10 -15.25
CA VAL A 181 -16.81 22.23 -14.49
C VAL A 181 -17.45 20.85 -14.41
N SER A 182 -17.26 20.18 -13.27
CA SER A 182 -17.79 18.84 -13.04
C SER A 182 -19.06 18.93 -12.22
N VAL A 183 -20.13 18.22 -12.64
CA VAL A 183 -21.41 18.26 -11.96
C VAL A 183 -21.96 16.86 -11.76
N TYR A 184 -22.37 16.58 -10.53
CA TYR A 184 -23.01 15.33 -10.14
C TYR A 184 -24.35 15.63 -9.48
N ALA A 185 -25.38 14.88 -9.83
CA ALA A 185 -26.70 14.99 -9.22
C ALA A 185 -27.14 13.62 -8.74
N MET A 186 -27.76 13.58 -7.56
CA MET A 186 -28.28 12.34 -6.99
C MET A 186 -29.54 12.61 -6.18
N ALA A 187 -30.33 11.56 -5.95
CA ALA A 187 -31.51 11.67 -5.11
C ALA A 187 -31.12 11.89 -3.64
N LYS A 188 -31.92 12.67 -2.91
CA LYS A 188 -31.73 12.87 -1.47
C LYS A 188 -31.69 11.55 -0.71
N ASP A 189 -32.57 10.61 -1.06
CA ASP A 189 -32.66 9.32 -0.38
C ASP A 189 -31.39 8.47 -0.57
N GLU A 190 -30.77 8.50 -1.74
CA GLU A 190 -29.49 7.83 -2.01
C GLU A 190 -28.36 8.43 -1.15
N LEU A 191 -28.34 9.77 -1.01
CA LEU A 191 -27.37 10.45 -0.17
C LEU A 191 -27.53 10.04 1.30
N LEU A 192 -28.78 9.99 1.80
CA LEU A 192 -29.08 9.57 3.16
C LEU A 192 -28.79 8.08 3.39
N GLN A 193 -28.97 7.23 2.37
CA GLN A 193 -28.61 5.81 2.44
C GLN A 193 -27.09 5.65 2.58
N TRP A 194 -26.30 6.35 1.75
CA TRP A 194 -24.84 6.36 1.89
C TRP A 194 -24.41 6.88 3.26
N ALA A 195 -25.04 7.95 3.75
CA ALA A 195 -24.74 8.56 5.04
C ALA A 195 -24.95 7.60 6.22
N LYS A 196 -26.07 6.86 6.21
CA LYS A 196 -26.43 5.91 7.28
C LYS A 196 -25.67 4.59 7.20
N GLY A 197 -25.15 4.23 6.03
CA GLY A 197 -24.36 3.02 5.80
C GLY A 197 -22.87 3.29 5.82
N GLU A 198 -22.26 3.19 4.64
CA GLU A 198 -20.80 3.24 4.45
C GLU A 198 -20.13 4.44 5.16
N LEU A 199 -20.71 5.64 5.06
CA LEU A 199 -20.14 6.84 5.68
C LEU A 199 -20.01 6.67 7.20
N SER A 200 -21.12 6.40 7.90
CA SER A 200 -21.12 6.29 9.36
C SER A 200 -20.26 5.12 9.86
N GLU A 201 -20.19 4.01 9.13
CA GLU A 201 -19.32 2.88 9.48
C GLU A 201 -17.84 3.27 9.40
N LYS A 202 -17.42 3.83 8.26
CA LYS A 202 -16.02 4.24 8.05
C LYS A 202 -15.63 5.43 8.92
N ALA A 203 -16.52 6.37 9.16
CA ALA A 203 -16.28 7.50 10.05
C ALA A 203 -15.98 7.04 11.49
N LYS A 204 -16.71 6.04 12.01
CA LYS A 204 -16.42 5.46 13.33
C LYS A 204 -15.03 4.85 13.41
N LEU A 205 -14.67 4.02 12.41
CA LEU A 205 -13.33 3.43 12.33
C LEU A 205 -12.25 4.51 12.26
N ALA A 206 -12.43 5.50 11.39
CA ALA A 206 -11.47 6.58 11.20
C ALA A 206 -11.31 7.44 12.47
N TYR A 207 -12.41 7.74 13.15
CA TYR A 207 -12.39 8.50 14.41
C TYR A 207 -11.71 7.71 15.54
N ALA A 208 -11.87 6.39 15.59
CA ALA A 208 -11.17 5.52 16.54
C ALA A 208 -9.71 5.22 16.15
N GLY A 209 -9.30 5.48 14.90
CA GLY A 209 -8.00 5.06 14.38
C GLY A 209 -7.91 3.58 14.06
N GLU A 210 -9.06 2.92 13.88
CA GLU A 210 -9.20 1.50 13.60
C GLU A 210 -9.40 1.23 12.09
N GLY A 211 -9.51 -0.04 11.72
CA GLY A 211 -9.66 -0.49 10.34
C GLY A 211 -8.33 -0.80 9.66
N GLU A 212 -8.37 -1.01 8.34
CA GLU A 212 -7.20 -1.40 7.57
C GLU A 212 -6.51 -0.20 6.92
N PHE A 213 -5.18 -0.24 6.89
CA PHE A 213 -4.41 0.67 6.05
C PHE A 213 -4.56 0.27 4.58
N CYS A 214 -5.04 1.20 3.77
CA CYS A 214 -5.16 1.05 2.32
C CYS A 214 -4.29 2.09 1.61
N ALA A 215 -3.53 1.64 0.61
CA ALA A 215 -2.79 2.51 -0.31
C ALA A 215 -3.58 2.71 -1.60
N GLY A 216 -3.46 3.91 -2.18
CA GLY A 216 -4.18 4.31 -3.39
C GLY A 216 -3.93 5.78 -3.71
N GLU A 217 -4.74 6.36 -4.59
CA GLU A 217 -4.58 7.75 -5.03
C GLU A 217 -4.62 8.75 -3.86
N HIS A 218 -5.45 8.49 -2.85
CA HIS A 218 -5.56 9.31 -1.64
C HIS A 218 -4.25 9.47 -0.86
N CYS A 219 -3.29 8.56 -1.03
CA CYS A 219 -1.98 8.65 -0.38
C CYS A 219 -1.21 9.92 -0.75
N ARG A 220 -1.48 10.54 -1.91
CA ARG A 220 -0.79 11.77 -2.33
C ARG A 220 -0.99 12.96 -1.37
N PHE A 221 -2.14 12.98 -0.69
CA PHE A 221 -2.55 14.01 0.27
C PHE A 221 -2.45 13.55 1.74
N CYS A 222 -1.85 12.38 1.98
CA CYS A 222 -1.60 11.90 3.34
C CYS A 222 -0.38 12.61 3.93
N LYS A 223 -0.43 13.02 5.20
CA LYS A 223 0.73 13.64 5.87
C LYS A 223 1.85 12.62 6.10
N ALA A 224 1.49 11.38 6.42
CA ALA A 224 2.44 10.28 6.57
C ALA A 224 2.97 9.70 5.24
N LYS A 225 2.66 10.31 4.09
CA LYS A 225 2.89 9.71 2.75
C LYS A 225 4.34 9.35 2.43
N ALA A 226 5.31 9.99 3.09
CA ALA A 226 6.74 9.73 2.88
C ALA A 226 7.24 8.51 3.67
N VAL A 227 6.59 8.17 4.78
CA VAL A 227 7.04 7.14 5.73
C VAL A 227 6.01 6.02 5.93
N CYS A 228 4.88 6.06 5.21
CA CYS A 228 3.81 5.08 5.33
C CYS A 228 4.22 3.71 4.78
N ARG A 229 4.25 2.69 5.65
CA ARG A 229 4.56 1.29 5.32
C ARG A 229 3.67 0.75 4.21
N LYS A 230 2.35 0.94 4.32
CA LYS A 230 1.39 0.41 3.33
C LYS A 230 1.59 1.02 1.94
N ARG A 231 1.95 2.30 1.88
CA ARG A 231 2.27 2.97 0.60
C ARG A 231 3.58 2.43 0.01
N ALA A 232 4.59 2.16 0.85
CA ALA A 232 5.83 1.54 0.41
C ALA A 232 5.59 0.13 -0.16
N GLU A 233 4.80 -0.71 0.52
CA GLU A 233 4.40 -2.04 0.03
C GLU A 233 3.69 -1.95 -1.33
N TYR A 234 2.72 -1.05 -1.47
CA TYR A 234 1.98 -0.84 -2.71
C TYR A 234 2.89 -0.40 -3.86
N ASN A 235 3.80 0.55 -3.62
CA ASN A 235 4.74 1.02 -4.64
C ASN A 235 5.79 -0.05 -5.01
N LEU A 236 6.25 -0.85 -4.05
CA LEU A 236 7.17 -1.96 -4.32
C LEU A 236 6.49 -3.05 -5.15
N GLU A 237 5.20 -3.30 -4.92
CA GLU A 237 4.43 -4.24 -5.74
C GLU A 237 4.29 -3.71 -7.17
N LEU A 238 3.99 -2.41 -7.37
CA LEU A 238 3.97 -1.79 -8.70
C LEU A 238 5.33 -1.86 -9.40
N ALA A 239 6.42 -1.66 -8.67
CA ALA A 239 7.78 -1.78 -9.21
C ALA A 239 8.06 -3.19 -9.78
N LYS A 240 7.47 -4.26 -9.23
CA LYS A 240 7.62 -5.61 -9.80
C LYS A 240 7.00 -5.74 -11.21
N TYR A 241 6.06 -4.88 -11.57
CA TYR A 241 5.40 -4.88 -12.88
C TYR A 241 6.06 -3.92 -13.88
N ASP A 242 6.59 -2.77 -13.42
CA ASP A 242 7.18 -1.73 -14.29
C ASP A 242 8.66 -1.95 -14.63
N PHE A 243 9.41 -2.66 -13.78
CA PHE A 243 10.74 -3.11 -14.14
C PHE A 243 10.59 -4.48 -14.81
N GLU A 244 10.91 -4.58 -16.10
CA GLU A 244 11.16 -5.87 -16.74
C GLU A 244 12.14 -6.63 -15.84
N MET A 245 11.65 -7.63 -15.09
CA MET A 245 12.52 -8.47 -14.29
C MET A 245 13.47 -9.14 -15.27
N PRO A 246 14.80 -8.96 -15.12
CA PRO A 246 15.73 -9.56 -16.04
C PRO A 246 15.51 -11.08 -16.07
N ALA A 247 15.75 -11.70 -17.23
CA ALA A 247 15.55 -13.14 -17.40
C ALA A 247 16.47 -13.99 -16.49
N THR A 248 17.43 -13.35 -15.83
CA THR A 248 18.42 -13.95 -14.94
C THR A 248 18.48 -13.16 -13.63
N LEU A 249 18.80 -13.85 -12.54
CA LEU A 249 19.05 -13.24 -11.23
C LEU A 249 20.41 -12.53 -11.23
N GLU A 250 20.48 -11.36 -10.59
CA GLU A 250 21.72 -10.65 -10.31
C GLU A 250 22.45 -11.27 -9.09
N ASP A 251 23.75 -10.98 -8.94
CA ASP A 251 24.60 -11.58 -7.90
C ASP A 251 24.12 -11.28 -6.47
N ASP A 252 23.54 -10.09 -6.24
CA ASP A 252 22.97 -9.68 -4.95
C ASP A 252 21.66 -10.40 -4.65
N GLU A 253 20.83 -10.66 -5.67
CA GLU A 253 19.64 -11.50 -5.55
C GLU A 253 20.01 -12.93 -5.18
N ILE A 254 21.03 -13.50 -5.83
CA ILE A 254 21.55 -14.83 -5.52
C ILE A 254 22.06 -14.88 -4.09
N ALA A 255 22.84 -13.88 -3.64
CA ALA A 255 23.34 -13.81 -2.27
C ALA A 255 22.20 -13.73 -1.24
N ALA A 256 21.18 -12.91 -1.49
CA ALA A 256 20.01 -12.80 -0.61
C ALA A 256 19.18 -14.09 -0.55
N ILE A 257 19.09 -14.83 -1.66
CA ILE A 257 18.43 -16.14 -1.72
C ILE A 257 19.23 -17.17 -0.93
N LEU A 258 20.56 -17.21 -1.07
CA LEU A 258 21.41 -18.18 -0.38
C LEU A 258 21.25 -18.13 1.14
N VAL A 259 21.15 -16.93 1.72
CA VAL A 259 20.92 -16.75 3.16
C VAL A 259 19.61 -17.39 3.62
N LYS A 260 18.55 -17.28 2.81
CA LYS A 260 17.21 -17.78 3.15
C LYS A 260 16.99 -19.24 2.75
N ALA A 261 17.72 -19.71 1.74
CA ALA A 261 17.53 -21.05 1.17
C ALA A 261 17.85 -22.14 2.20
N ASP A 262 18.93 -21.98 2.96
CA ASP A 262 19.33 -22.94 3.99
C ASP A 262 18.32 -23.00 5.14
N GLU A 263 17.81 -21.84 5.58
CA GLU A 263 16.77 -21.77 6.61
C GLU A 263 15.45 -22.40 6.14
N LEU A 264 15.03 -22.11 4.90
CA LEU A 264 13.83 -22.71 4.32
C LEU A 264 13.97 -24.22 4.15
N ALA A 265 15.14 -24.70 3.74
CA ALA A 265 15.42 -26.13 3.60
C ALA A 265 15.40 -26.84 4.97
N ALA A 266 15.99 -26.24 5.99
CA ALA A 266 15.96 -26.74 7.35
C ALA A 266 14.52 -26.82 7.89
N TRP A 267 13.76 -25.72 7.78
CA TRP A 267 12.37 -25.70 8.21
C TRP A 267 11.50 -26.70 7.44
N ALA A 268 11.71 -26.85 6.13
CA ALA A 268 11.01 -27.87 5.34
C ALA A 268 11.35 -29.30 5.79
N ALA A 269 12.57 -29.56 6.27
CA ALA A 269 12.95 -30.83 6.86
C ALA A 269 12.22 -31.06 8.20
N ASP A 270 12.19 -30.04 9.07
CA ASP A 270 11.49 -30.10 10.35
C ASP A 270 9.99 -30.37 10.17
N VAL A 271 9.35 -29.69 9.20
CA VAL A 271 7.94 -29.91 8.87
C VAL A 271 7.70 -31.35 8.38
N LYS A 272 8.60 -31.89 7.54
CA LYS A 272 8.50 -33.28 7.06
C LYS A 272 8.64 -34.28 8.21
N GLU A 273 9.59 -34.07 9.11
CA GLU A 273 9.80 -34.93 10.27
C GLU A 273 8.60 -34.89 11.22
N PHE A 274 8.12 -33.69 11.55
CA PHE A 274 6.92 -33.50 12.36
C PHE A 274 5.69 -34.19 11.74
N ALA A 275 5.43 -33.97 10.45
CA ALA A 275 4.33 -34.59 9.75
C ALA A 275 4.44 -36.12 9.73
N LEU A 276 5.65 -36.67 9.61
CA LEU A 276 5.87 -38.11 9.70
C LEU A 276 5.53 -38.66 11.09
N GLN A 277 5.99 -38.01 12.18
CA GLN A 277 5.68 -38.42 13.55
C GLN A 277 4.18 -38.38 13.85
N GLN A 278 3.49 -37.32 13.40
CA GLN A 278 2.04 -37.20 13.51
C GLN A 278 1.32 -38.29 12.70
N ALA A 279 1.80 -38.58 11.50
CA ALA A 279 1.21 -39.62 10.65
C ALA A 279 1.38 -41.03 11.25
N LEU A 280 2.53 -41.31 11.87
CA LEU A 280 2.76 -42.55 12.62
C LEU A 280 1.82 -42.67 13.84
N SER A 281 1.39 -41.55 14.40
CA SER A 281 0.45 -41.47 15.52
C SER A 281 -1.04 -41.47 15.09
N GLY A 282 -1.32 -41.60 13.78
CA GLY A 282 -2.68 -41.78 13.24
C GLY A 282 -3.26 -40.57 12.49
N VAL A 283 -2.54 -39.45 12.39
CA VAL A 283 -2.98 -38.28 11.60
C VAL A 283 -2.87 -38.57 10.10
N LYS A 284 -3.83 -38.09 9.30
CA LYS A 284 -3.80 -38.24 7.83
C LYS A 284 -3.65 -36.89 7.14
N TYR A 285 -2.68 -36.78 6.25
CA TYR A 285 -2.50 -35.63 5.36
C TYR A 285 -2.98 -35.99 3.95
N ALA A 286 -3.84 -35.16 3.36
CA ALA A 286 -4.38 -35.41 2.02
C ALA A 286 -3.27 -35.47 0.96
N GLY A 287 -3.26 -36.52 0.14
CA GLY A 287 -2.22 -36.74 -0.88
C GLY A 287 -0.98 -37.50 -0.41
N PHE A 288 -0.86 -37.83 0.89
CA PHE A 288 0.29 -38.53 1.47
C PHE A 288 -0.10 -39.87 2.09
N LYS A 289 0.85 -40.82 2.10
CA LYS A 289 0.72 -42.12 2.78
C LYS A 289 2.03 -42.51 3.45
N VAL A 290 1.96 -43.21 4.59
CA VAL A 290 3.12 -43.81 5.24
C VAL A 290 3.40 -45.19 4.60
N VAL A 291 4.65 -45.45 4.28
CA VAL A 291 5.14 -46.73 3.72
C VAL A 291 6.43 -47.14 4.39
N GLU A 292 6.81 -48.41 4.30
CA GLU A 292 8.13 -48.86 4.74
C GLU A 292 9.24 -48.18 3.94
N GLY A 293 10.31 -47.80 4.63
CA GLY A 293 11.53 -47.30 4.00
C GLY A 293 12.16 -48.35 3.08
N ARG A 294 12.98 -47.91 2.13
CA ARG A 294 13.72 -48.84 1.26
C ARG A 294 14.71 -49.67 2.09
N SER A 295 14.53 -50.99 2.13
CA SER A 295 15.48 -51.92 2.75
C SER A 295 16.52 -52.42 1.74
N ASN A 296 17.79 -52.46 2.13
CA ASN A 296 18.84 -53.13 1.36
C ASN A 296 18.92 -54.61 1.73
N ARG A 297 19.12 -55.49 0.74
CA ARG A 297 19.39 -56.91 0.99
C ARG A 297 20.72 -57.05 1.73
N LYS A 298 20.75 -57.92 2.74
CA LYS A 298 21.97 -58.31 3.46
C LYS A 298 22.04 -59.83 3.44
N TYR A 299 23.25 -60.39 3.38
CA TYR A 299 23.43 -61.81 3.62
C TYR A 299 23.11 -62.10 5.09
N THR A 300 22.36 -63.18 5.32
CA THR A 300 21.95 -63.58 6.68
C THR A 300 23.05 -64.36 7.40
N ASP A 301 23.90 -65.04 6.64
CA ASP A 301 25.05 -65.81 7.11
C ASP A 301 26.10 -65.75 5.99
N GLU A 302 27.14 -64.94 6.20
CA GLU A 302 28.16 -64.71 5.19
C GLU A 302 29.00 -65.97 4.91
N ASP A 303 29.16 -66.86 5.89
CA ASP A 303 29.93 -68.11 5.75
C ASP A 303 29.14 -69.13 4.94
N ALA A 304 27.85 -69.32 5.26
CA ALA A 304 26.97 -70.19 4.48
C ALA A 304 26.83 -69.70 3.03
N VAL A 305 26.77 -68.38 2.82
CA VAL A 305 26.78 -67.77 1.48
C VAL A 305 28.10 -68.04 0.78
N ALA A 306 29.24 -67.79 1.43
CA ALA A 306 30.55 -68.02 0.83
C ALA A 306 30.74 -69.50 0.45
N ASP A 307 30.38 -70.43 1.31
CA ASP A 307 30.45 -71.87 1.03
C ASP A 307 29.53 -72.29 -0.12
N THR A 308 28.32 -71.73 -0.19
CA THR A 308 27.37 -72.02 -1.27
C THR A 308 27.89 -71.50 -2.62
N VAL A 309 28.47 -70.30 -2.63
CA VAL A 309 29.05 -69.69 -3.84
C VAL A 309 30.32 -70.44 -4.27
N LYS A 310 31.18 -70.85 -3.33
CA LYS A 310 32.35 -71.71 -3.60
C LYS A 310 31.96 -73.07 -4.18
N LYS A 311 30.93 -73.72 -3.63
CA LYS A 311 30.39 -74.99 -4.17
C LYS A 311 29.84 -74.83 -5.60
N ALA A 312 29.31 -73.66 -5.92
CA ALA A 312 28.87 -73.31 -7.27
C ALA A 312 30.03 -72.98 -8.24
N GLY A 313 31.29 -73.04 -7.78
CA GLY A 313 32.48 -72.84 -8.60
C GLY A 313 32.94 -71.38 -8.74
N PHE A 314 32.40 -70.46 -7.93
CA PHE A 314 32.75 -69.05 -7.93
C PHE A 314 33.49 -68.66 -6.65
N ASP A 315 34.38 -67.67 -6.71
CA ASP A 315 35.00 -67.08 -5.51
C ASP A 315 34.07 -65.97 -4.96
N PRO A 316 33.48 -66.14 -3.77
CA PRO A 316 32.60 -65.13 -3.17
C PRO A 316 33.36 -63.90 -2.64
N TYR A 317 34.70 -63.94 -2.59
CA TYR A 317 35.51 -62.88 -2.02
C TYR A 317 36.22 -62.06 -3.10
N GLU A 318 36.32 -60.75 -2.88
CA GLU A 318 37.15 -59.86 -3.67
C GLU A 318 38.47 -59.58 -2.92
N PRO A 319 39.65 -59.75 -3.54
CA PRO A 319 40.90 -59.31 -2.94
C PRO A 319 40.96 -57.78 -2.93
N LYS A 320 40.71 -57.16 -1.77
CA LYS A 320 40.69 -55.70 -1.63
C LYS A 320 42.01 -55.15 -1.08
N LEU A 321 42.52 -54.09 -1.71
CA LEU A 321 43.64 -53.31 -1.19
C LEU A 321 43.29 -52.70 0.17
N LEU A 322 44.21 -52.74 1.12
CA LEU A 322 44.00 -52.13 2.44
C LEU A 322 43.78 -50.61 2.30
N GLY A 323 42.78 -50.09 3.00
CA GLY A 323 42.59 -48.64 3.12
C GLY A 323 43.77 -47.98 3.83
N ILE A 324 43.99 -46.67 3.59
CA ILE A 324 45.17 -45.92 4.05
C ILE A 324 45.49 -46.18 5.51
N THR A 325 44.52 -46.05 6.42
CA THR A 325 44.75 -46.25 7.86
C THR A 325 45.17 -47.68 8.20
N ALA A 326 44.58 -48.69 7.55
CA ALA A 326 44.94 -50.09 7.77
C ALA A 326 46.33 -50.41 7.18
N MET A 327 46.66 -49.83 6.02
CA MET A 327 47.96 -49.95 5.37
C MET A 327 49.06 -49.24 6.17
N GLU A 328 48.79 -48.07 6.75
CA GLU A 328 49.67 -47.36 7.68
C GLU A 328 49.95 -48.17 8.94
N LYS A 329 48.93 -48.86 9.47
CA LYS A 329 49.08 -49.74 10.64
C LYS A 329 49.92 -50.98 10.32
N LEU A 330 49.80 -51.54 9.12
CA LEU A 330 50.57 -52.70 8.66
C LEU A 330 52.05 -52.38 8.43
N LEU A 331 52.33 -51.30 7.69
CA LEU A 331 53.70 -50.92 7.31
C LEU A 331 54.41 -50.11 8.41
N GLY A 332 53.65 -49.42 9.25
CA GLY A 332 54.14 -48.38 10.15
C GLY A 332 54.36 -47.06 9.41
N LYS A 333 54.01 -45.91 10.02
CA LYS A 333 54.00 -44.59 9.36
C LYS A 333 55.28 -44.23 8.58
N LYS A 334 56.46 -44.58 9.10
CA LYS A 334 57.74 -44.33 8.39
C LYS A 334 57.86 -45.13 7.09
N LYS A 335 57.65 -46.45 7.13
CA LYS A 335 57.73 -47.30 5.93
C LYS A 335 56.56 -47.06 4.99
N PHE A 336 55.37 -46.73 5.50
CA PHE A 336 54.23 -46.31 4.67
C PHE A 336 54.61 -45.09 3.82
N ALA A 337 55.16 -44.05 4.45
CA ALA A 337 55.59 -42.83 3.76
C ALA A 337 56.77 -43.06 2.80
N GLU A 338 57.65 -44.03 3.09
CA GLU A 338 58.81 -44.36 2.25
C GLU A 338 58.44 -45.24 1.06
N ILE A 339 57.72 -46.35 1.29
CA ILE A 339 57.37 -47.36 0.29
C ILE A 339 56.28 -46.84 -0.66
N LEU A 340 55.30 -46.09 -0.13
CA LEU A 340 54.20 -45.54 -0.93
C LEU A 340 54.42 -44.07 -1.28
N LYS A 341 55.67 -43.60 -1.18
CA LYS A 341 56.05 -42.25 -1.59
C LYS A 341 55.70 -42.05 -3.08
N GLY A 342 54.85 -41.06 -3.37
CA GLY A 342 54.37 -40.80 -4.72
C GLY A 342 53.21 -41.68 -5.19
N LEU A 343 52.72 -42.59 -4.35
CA LEU A 343 51.54 -43.43 -4.61
C LEU A 343 50.32 -43.06 -3.74
N VAL A 344 50.46 -42.06 -2.88
CA VAL A 344 49.39 -41.50 -2.05
C VAL A 344 49.28 -40.02 -2.35
N GLU A 345 48.13 -39.60 -2.86
CA GLU A 345 47.80 -38.21 -3.11
C GLU A 345 46.75 -37.75 -2.09
N LYS A 346 46.93 -36.55 -1.54
CA LYS A 346 45.87 -35.85 -0.84
C LYS A 346 45.26 -34.86 -1.83
N PRO A 347 44.16 -35.20 -2.51
CA PRO A 347 43.55 -34.29 -3.46
C PRO A 347 43.11 -33.02 -2.73
N GLN A 348 43.24 -31.88 -3.41
CA GLN A 348 42.67 -30.63 -2.93
C GLN A 348 41.16 -30.81 -2.76
N GLY A 349 40.62 -30.36 -1.62
CA GLY A 349 39.18 -30.40 -1.39
C GLY A 349 38.45 -29.55 -2.44
N LYS A 350 37.29 -30.01 -2.89
CA LYS A 350 36.47 -29.21 -3.81
C LYS A 350 36.12 -27.86 -3.17
N PRO A 351 36.15 -26.75 -3.94
CA PRO A 351 35.68 -25.46 -3.45
C PRO A 351 34.23 -25.56 -2.97
N ALA A 352 33.92 -24.88 -1.87
CA ALA A 352 32.58 -24.79 -1.31
C ALA A 352 32.29 -23.31 -1.01
N LEU A 353 31.16 -22.82 -1.53
CA LEU A 353 30.68 -21.47 -1.21
C LEU A 353 30.01 -21.52 0.16
N VAL A 354 30.49 -20.69 1.10
CA VAL A 354 30.03 -20.68 2.49
C VAL A 354 29.95 -19.25 3.02
N PRO A 355 29.16 -18.96 4.07
CA PRO A 355 29.09 -17.63 4.67
C PRO A 355 30.45 -17.17 5.23
N GLU A 356 30.69 -15.86 5.29
CA GLU A 356 31.93 -15.26 5.84
C GLU A 356 32.23 -15.67 7.29
N SER A 357 31.22 -16.12 8.04
CA SER A 357 31.40 -16.64 9.40
C SER A 357 32.11 -18.01 9.46
N ASP A 358 32.28 -18.71 8.32
CA ASP A 358 33.03 -19.97 8.28
C ASP A 358 34.52 -19.72 8.59
N LYS A 359 35.11 -20.57 9.42
CA LYS A 359 36.49 -20.37 9.91
C LYS A 359 37.57 -20.80 8.92
N ARG A 360 37.19 -21.48 7.84
CA ARG A 360 38.14 -21.92 6.82
C ARG A 360 38.65 -20.70 6.05
N PRO A 361 39.96 -20.62 5.75
CA PRO A 361 40.50 -19.51 4.98
C PRO A 361 39.91 -19.50 3.58
N GLU A 362 39.68 -18.30 3.04
CA GLU A 362 39.29 -18.12 1.65
C GLU A 362 40.31 -18.74 0.71
N MET A 363 39.83 -19.31 -0.39
CA MET A 363 40.68 -19.95 -1.38
C MET A 363 41.01 -18.92 -2.46
N ASN A 364 42.30 -18.72 -2.77
CA ASN A 364 42.72 -17.87 -3.90
C ASN A 364 42.06 -18.38 -5.18
N THR A 365 41.42 -17.47 -5.90
CA THR A 365 40.74 -17.79 -7.17
C THR A 365 41.70 -17.60 -8.33
N ALA A 366 41.43 -18.28 -9.45
CA ALA A 366 42.25 -18.18 -10.66
C ALA A 366 42.41 -16.74 -11.19
N GLN A 367 41.58 -15.78 -10.78
CA GLN A 367 41.74 -14.37 -11.14
C GLN A 367 42.90 -13.66 -10.44
N GLU A 368 43.34 -14.13 -9.27
CA GLU A 368 44.49 -13.54 -8.57
C GLU A 368 45.83 -14.02 -9.12
N ASP A 369 45.88 -15.26 -9.64
CA ASP A 369 47.06 -15.82 -10.31
C ASP A 369 47.44 -15.08 -11.61
N PHE A 370 46.54 -14.28 -12.19
CA PHE A 370 46.80 -13.44 -13.37
C PHE A 370 47.12 -11.97 -13.06
N LYS A 371 47.21 -11.58 -11.78
CA LYS A 371 47.58 -10.20 -11.36
C LYS A 371 49.04 -10.06 -10.95
N GLU A 372 49.78 -11.16 -10.81
CA GLU A 372 51.23 -11.17 -10.63
C GLU A 372 51.94 -11.60 -11.93
N ASP A 373 51.91 -10.73 -12.95
CA ASP A 373 52.88 -10.70 -14.06
C ASP A 373 53.08 -9.26 -14.56
#